data_AF-A0A7S0WD99-F1
#
_entry.id   AF-A0A7S0WD99-F1
#
_cell.length_a   1.000
_cell.length_b   1.000
_cell.length_c   1.000
_cell.angle_alpha   90.00
_cell.angle_beta   90.00
_cell.angle_gamma   90.00
#
_symmetry.space_group_name_H-M   'P 1'
#
loop_
_entity.id
_entity.type
_entity.pdbx_description
1 polymer ?
#
loop_
_entity_poly.entity_id
_entity_poly.type
_entity_poly.pdbx_seq_one_letter_code
_entity_poly.pdbx_strand_id
1 'polypeptide(L)'
;SVIANKRRACVLERTLSVMSAISLRNKQVVSNMFSEGYFAAFMEVMHSHLHNPSIARQCCMLIRNCAVQEKAYQCAFLNLGAEELLRSVKTLHPNTCSDVGSAALRDLNCENYNQHWNP
;
A
#
# COMPACT_ATOMS: atom_id res chain seq x y z
N SER A 1 0.18 26.70 -6.86
CA SER A 1 -1.28 26.83 -6.99
C SER A 1 -1.96 25.51 -6.65
N VAL A 2 -3.21 25.54 -6.17
CA VAL A 2 -4.01 24.33 -5.83
C VAL A 2 -4.11 23.35 -7.01
N ILE A 3 -4.17 23.87 -8.25
CA ILE A 3 -4.24 23.09 -9.48
C ILE A 3 -2.97 22.24 -9.70
N ALA A 4 -1.79 22.80 -9.45
CA ALA A 4 -0.53 22.07 -9.59
C ALA A 4 -0.43 20.92 -8.58
N ASN A 5 -0.92 21.12 -7.35
CA ASN A 5 -0.92 20.07 -6.33
C ASN A 5 -1.88 18.91 -6.71
N LYS A 6 -3.09 19.23 -7.19
CA LYS A 6 -4.05 18.23 -7.67
C LYS A 6 -3.51 17.40 -8.84
N ARG A 7 -2.80 18.03 -9.78
CA ARG A 7 -2.16 17.31 -10.90
C ARG A 7 -1.08 16.33 -10.43
N ARG A 8 -0.24 16.72 -9.47
CA ARG A 8 0.79 15.83 -8.90
C ARG A 8 0.17 14.61 -8.22
N ALA A 9 -0.87 14.83 -7.41
CA ALA A 9 -1.58 13.74 -6.75
C ALA A 9 -2.19 12.74 -7.76
N CYS A 10 -2.76 13.23 -8.87
CA CYS A 10 -3.29 12.38 -9.94
C CYS A 10 -2.19 11.56 -10.63
N VAL A 11 -1.06 12.18 -11.00
CA VAL A 11 0.06 11.45 -11.62
C VAL A 11 0.61 10.38 -10.67
N LEU A 12 0.73 10.71 -9.38
CA LEU A 12 1.18 9.76 -8.37
C LEU A 12 0.23 8.57 -8.20
N GLU A 13 -1.08 8.82 -8.09
CA GLU A 13 -2.11 7.78 -8.05
C GLU A 13 -1.98 6.83 -9.25
N ARG A 14 -1.85 7.38 -10.47
CA ARG A 14 -1.74 6.56 -11.69
C ARG A 14 -0.45 5.79 -11.77
N THR A 15 0.66 6.37 -11.30
CA THR A 15 1.94 5.68 -11.22
C THR A 15 1.87 4.49 -10.28
N LEU A 16 1.31 4.68 -9.07
CA LEU A 16 1.10 3.59 -8.10
C LEU A 16 0.16 2.53 -8.64
N SER A 17 -0.89 2.92 -9.38
CA SER A 17 -1.81 1.96 -10.01
C SER A 17 -1.09 1.08 -11.05
N VAL A 18 -0.24 1.66 -11.89
CA VAL A 18 0.59 0.90 -12.85
C VAL A 18 1.54 -0.02 -12.10
N MET A 19 2.23 0.48 -11.06
CA MET A 19 3.13 -0.33 -10.22
C MET A 19 2.40 -1.50 -9.54
N SER A 20 1.19 -1.27 -9.04
CA SER A 20 0.35 -2.31 -8.46
C SER A 20 -0.04 -3.36 -9.51
N ALA A 21 -0.39 -2.94 -10.72
CA ALA A 21 -0.73 -3.87 -11.81
C ALA A 21 0.47 -4.74 -12.21
N ILE A 22 1.67 -4.15 -12.39
CA ILE A 22 2.85 -4.90 -12.83
C ILE A 22 3.45 -5.79 -11.75
N SER A 23 3.24 -5.47 -10.47
CA SER A 23 3.70 -6.29 -9.34
C SER A 23 2.83 -7.53 -9.11
N LEU A 24 1.59 -7.54 -9.62
CA LEU A 24 0.68 -8.66 -9.45
C LEU A 24 1.22 -9.93 -10.14
N ARG A 25 1.53 -10.96 -9.33
CA ARG A 25 2.02 -12.26 -9.79
C ARG A 25 3.34 -12.20 -10.60
N ASN A 26 4.11 -11.11 -10.47
CA ASN A 26 5.39 -10.94 -11.14
C ASN A 26 6.54 -10.86 -10.14
N LYS A 27 7.16 -12.02 -9.87
CA LYS A 27 8.26 -12.15 -8.91
C LYS A 27 9.50 -11.35 -9.27
N GLN A 28 9.84 -11.30 -10.55
CA GLN A 28 11.02 -10.56 -11.00
C GLN A 28 10.87 -9.05 -10.73
N VAL A 29 9.70 -8.49 -11.04
CA VAL A 29 9.43 -7.06 -10.81
C VAL A 29 9.48 -6.74 -9.32
N VAL A 30 8.84 -7.55 -8.47
CA VAL A 30 8.85 -7.31 -7.02
C VAL A 30 10.24 -7.49 -6.42
N SER A 31 11.00 -8.48 -6.88
CA SER A 31 12.40 -8.68 -6.47
C SER A 31 13.27 -7.46 -6.81
N ASN A 32 13.13 -6.90 -8.01
CA ASN A 32 13.82 -5.66 -8.40
C ASN A 32 13.37 -4.46 -7.56
N MET A 33 12.08 -4.30 -7.33
CA MET A 33 11.56 -3.23 -6.46
C MET A 33 12.14 -3.32 -5.05
N PHE A 34 12.28 -4.53 -4.51
CA PHE A 34 12.86 -4.76 -3.20
C PHE A 34 14.36 -4.41 -3.18
N SER A 35 15.15 -4.91 -4.14
CA SER A 35 16.60 -4.66 -4.20
C SER A 35 16.95 -3.20 -4.50
N GLU A 36 16.10 -2.49 -5.24
CA GLU A 36 16.26 -1.08 -5.56
C GLU A 36 15.66 -0.14 -4.49
N GLY A 37 15.13 -0.66 -3.38
CA GLY A 37 14.69 0.15 -2.23
C GLY A 37 13.30 0.78 -2.37
N TYR A 38 12.47 0.34 -3.31
CA TYR A 38 11.17 0.95 -3.58
C TYR A 38 10.19 0.79 -2.41
N PHE A 39 10.34 -0.22 -1.57
CA PHE A 39 9.43 -0.44 -0.44
C PHE A 39 9.45 0.73 0.53
N ALA A 40 10.63 1.28 0.84
CA ALA A 40 10.75 2.47 1.68
C ALA A 40 10.06 3.68 1.03
N ALA A 41 10.23 3.87 -0.27
CA ALA A 41 9.56 4.94 -1.01
C ALA A 41 8.03 4.78 -1.03
N PHE A 42 7.52 3.56 -1.17
CA PHE A 42 6.07 3.30 -1.11
C PHE A 42 5.49 3.64 0.26
N MET A 43 6.22 3.30 1.33
CA MET A 43 5.83 3.61 2.70
C MET A 43 5.85 5.12 2.98
N GLU A 44 6.86 5.84 2.49
CA GLU A 44 6.94 7.30 2.58
C GLU A 44 5.79 7.99 1.84
N VAL A 45 5.48 7.52 0.63
CA VAL A 45 4.35 8.01 -0.16
C VAL A 45 3.03 7.78 0.56
N MET A 46 2.82 6.58 1.11
CA MET A 46 1.61 6.25 1.87
C MET A 46 1.46 7.13 3.11
N HIS A 47 2.53 7.34 3.87
CA HIS A 47 2.53 8.22 5.04
C HIS A 47 2.22 9.68 4.64
N SER A 48 2.90 10.20 3.60
CA SER A 48 2.74 11.58 3.14
C SER A 48 1.36 11.87 2.53
N HIS A 49 0.69 10.85 2.01
CA HIS A 49 -0.61 10.97 1.35
C HIS A 49 -1.70 10.17 2.04
N LEU A 50 -1.56 9.92 3.34
CA LEU A 50 -2.47 9.09 4.13
C LEU A 50 -3.92 9.57 4.06
N HIS A 51 -4.15 10.89 3.96
CA HIS A 51 -5.48 11.49 3.84
C HIS A 51 -6.07 11.46 2.42
N ASN A 52 -5.35 10.95 1.41
CA ASN A 52 -5.87 10.78 0.06
C ASN A 52 -6.31 9.33 -0.17
N PRO A 53 -7.62 9.04 -0.21
CA PRO A 53 -8.13 7.67 -0.29
C PRO A 53 -7.68 6.93 -1.56
N SER A 54 -7.56 7.63 -2.69
CA SER A 54 -7.12 7.02 -3.95
C SER A 54 -5.67 6.57 -3.87
N ILE A 55 -4.78 7.41 -3.35
CA ILE A 55 -3.36 7.07 -3.19
C ILE A 55 -3.19 5.97 -2.15
N ALA A 56 -3.84 6.11 -0.98
CA ALA A 56 -3.80 5.11 0.08
C ALA A 56 -4.29 3.74 -0.41
N ARG A 57 -5.38 3.68 -1.18
CA ARG A 57 -5.87 2.43 -1.80
C ARG A 57 -4.82 1.78 -2.70
N GLN A 58 -4.15 2.55 -3.54
CA GLN A 58 -3.11 2.02 -4.43
C GLN A 58 -1.89 1.52 -3.64
N CYS A 59 -1.48 2.21 -2.58
CA CYS A 59 -0.43 1.74 -1.67
C CYS A 59 -0.82 0.40 -1.02
N CYS A 60 -2.06 0.26 -0.50
CA CYS A 60 -2.54 -1.02 0.03
C CYS A 60 -2.48 -2.15 -1.01
N MET A 61 -2.91 -1.87 -2.25
CA MET A 61 -2.86 -2.85 -3.34
C MET A 61 -1.43 -3.25 -3.72
N LEU A 62 -0.49 -2.31 -3.70
CA LEU A 62 0.91 -2.57 -3.99
C LEU A 62 1.57 -3.41 -2.89
N ILE A 63 1.37 -3.03 -1.62
CA ILE A 63 1.89 -3.76 -0.45
C ILE A 63 1.43 -5.21 -0.49
N ARG A 64 0.13 -5.47 -0.68
CA ARG A 64 -0.39 -6.84 -0.70
C ARG A 64 0.17 -7.67 -1.86
N ASN A 65 0.34 -7.06 -3.04
CA ASN A 65 0.86 -7.77 -4.21
C ASN A 65 2.30 -8.20 -4.00
N CYS A 66 3.10 -7.40 -3.28
CA CYS A 66 4.46 -7.75 -2.91
C CYS A 66 4.49 -8.77 -1.76
N ALA A 67 3.70 -8.56 -0.71
CA ALA A 67 3.71 -9.36 0.53
C ALA A 67 3.41 -10.85 0.31
N VAL A 68 2.53 -11.19 -0.64
CA VAL A 68 2.16 -12.59 -0.93
C VAL A 68 3.28 -13.41 -1.58
N GLN A 69 4.36 -12.78 -2.05
CA GLN A 69 5.35 -13.46 -2.88
C GLN A 69 6.47 -14.11 -2.07
N GLU A 70 6.98 -13.42 -1.04
CA GLU A 70 8.07 -13.92 -0.19
C GLU A 70 7.96 -13.39 1.25
N LYS A 71 8.34 -14.21 2.24
CA LYS A 71 8.35 -13.81 3.66
C LYS A 71 9.28 -12.63 3.94
N ALA A 72 10.40 -12.54 3.21
CA ALA A 72 11.33 -11.42 3.35
C ALA A 72 10.65 -10.07 3.08
N TYR A 73 9.72 -10.03 2.12
CA TYR A 73 8.99 -8.81 1.77
C TYR A 73 7.98 -8.42 2.85
N GLN A 74 7.34 -9.40 3.49
CA GLN A 74 6.46 -9.16 4.64
C GLN A 74 7.25 -8.51 5.78
N CYS A 75 8.38 -9.11 6.17
CA CYS A 75 9.26 -8.58 7.20
C CYS A 75 9.73 -7.16 6.86
N ALA A 76 10.09 -6.90 5.60
CA ALA A 76 10.53 -5.59 5.15
C ALA A 76 9.43 -4.52 5.34
N PHE A 77 8.19 -4.78 4.90
CA PHE A 77 7.08 -3.85 5.10
C PHE A 77 6.75 -3.64 6.57
N LEU A 78 6.75 -4.71 7.38
CA LEU A 78 6.50 -4.60 8.82
C LEU A 78 7.56 -3.75 9.53
N ASN A 79 8.84 -3.96 9.21
CA ASN A 79 9.94 -3.14 9.75
C ASN A 79 9.85 -1.66 9.34
N LEU A 80 9.18 -1.36 8.22
CA LEU A 80 8.91 0.00 7.76
C LEU A 80 7.60 0.58 8.33
N GLY A 81 6.95 -0.10 9.28
CA GLY A 81 5.73 0.40 9.94
C GLY A 81 4.44 0.20 9.15
N ALA A 82 4.39 -0.76 8.21
CA ALA A 82 3.20 -0.97 7.37
C ALA A 82 1.94 -1.31 8.16
N GLU A 83 2.04 -2.03 9.27
CA GLU A 83 0.86 -2.40 10.06
C GLU A 83 0.10 -1.18 10.59
N GLU A 84 0.81 -0.24 11.23
CA GLU A 84 0.20 0.97 11.77
C GLU A 84 -0.45 1.81 10.67
N LEU A 85 0.27 2.01 9.56
CA LEU A 85 -0.23 2.78 8.42
C LEU A 85 -1.48 2.15 7.78
N LEU A 86 -1.50 0.83 7.62
CA LEU A 86 -2.66 0.11 7.07
C LEU A 86 -3.86 0.20 8.00
N ARG A 87 -3.66 0.10 9.32
CA ARG A 87 -4.73 0.32 10.32
C ARG A 87 -5.25 1.75 10.25
N SER A 88 -4.38 2.75 10.16
CA SER A 88 -4.79 4.15 10.00
C SER A 88 -5.55 4.41 8.70
N VAL A 89 -5.15 3.80 7.58
CA VAL A 89 -5.89 3.91 6.32
C VAL A 89 -7.32 3.37 6.44
N LYS A 90 -7.50 2.24 7.12
CA LYS A 90 -8.84 1.67 7.34
C LYS A 90 -9.72 2.59 8.17
N THR A 91 -9.16 3.23 9.21
CA THR A 91 -9.88 4.16 10.07
C THR A 91 -10.20 5.48 9.36
N LEU A 92 -9.27 6.01 8.57
CA LEU A 92 -9.46 7.27 7.84
C LEU A 92 -10.41 7.12 6.65
N HIS A 93 -10.40 5.96 5.99
CA HIS A 93 -11.12 5.71 4.75
C HIS A 93 -11.96 4.42 4.80
N PRO A 94 -12.91 4.30 5.75
CA PRO A 94 -13.64 3.05 5.99
C PRO A 94 -14.46 2.58 4.77
N ASN A 95 -14.97 3.51 3.96
CA ASN A 95 -15.81 3.18 2.82
C ASN A 95 -15.03 2.82 1.55
N THR A 96 -13.74 3.19 1.45
CA THR A 96 -12.96 3.05 0.21
C THR A 96 -11.71 2.20 0.35
N CYS A 97 -11.21 1.98 1.57
CA CYS A 97 -9.95 1.28 1.79
C CYS A 97 -10.05 0.13 2.80
N SER A 98 -11.21 -0.11 3.42
CA SER A 98 -11.34 -1.15 4.45
C SER A 98 -11.10 -2.57 3.91
N ASP A 99 -11.58 -2.87 2.70
CA ASP A 99 -11.37 -4.13 2.00
C ASP A 99 -9.88 -4.39 1.72
N VAL A 100 -9.23 -3.46 1.02
CA VAL A 100 -7.83 -3.60 0.59
C VAL A 100 -6.85 -3.48 1.76
N GLY A 101 -7.18 -2.68 2.76
CA GLY A 101 -6.39 -2.56 3.99
C GLY A 101 -6.41 -3.85 4.79
N SER A 102 -7.58 -4.48 4.93
CA SER A 102 -7.71 -5.78 5.60
C SER A 102 -7.01 -6.89 4.82
N ALA A 103 -7.10 -6.87 3.49
CA ALA A 103 -6.36 -7.80 2.64
C ALA A 103 -4.84 -7.63 2.77
N ALA A 104 -4.33 -6.39 2.78
CA ALA A 104 -2.90 -6.14 2.97
C ALA A 104 -2.39 -6.58 4.35
N LEU A 105 -3.14 -6.31 5.42
CA LEU A 105 -2.82 -6.77 6.77
C LEU A 105 -2.78 -8.31 6.85
N ARG A 106 -3.75 -8.99 6.25
CA ARG A 106 -3.77 -10.46 6.17
C ARG A 106 -2.55 -10.98 5.40
N ASP A 107 -2.27 -10.39 4.25
CA ASP A 107 -1.20 -10.83 3.35
C ASP A 107 0.21 -10.53 3.96
N LEU A 108 0.29 -9.63 4.95
CA LEU A 108 1.46 -9.39 5.82
C LEU A 108 1.52 -10.28 7.07
N ASN A 109 0.54 -11.17 7.28
CA ASN A 109 0.39 -11.99 8.49
C ASN A 109 0.16 -11.19 9.78
N CYS A 110 -0.43 -9.99 9.71
CA CYS A 110 -0.87 -9.26 10.89
C CYS A 110 -2.13 -9.90 11.51
N GLU A 111 -2.21 -9.92 12.83
CA GLU A 111 -3.41 -10.36 13.54
C GLU A 111 -4.54 -9.32 13.45
N ASN A 112 -5.78 -9.74 13.75
CA ASN A 112 -6.95 -8.86 13.81
C ASN A 112 -7.12 -8.00 12.53
N TYR A 113 -6.74 -8.55 11.38
CA TYR A 113 -6.70 -7.82 10.11
C TYR A 113 -8.08 -7.35 9.64
N ASN A 114 -9.17 -7.99 10.07
CA ASN A 114 -10.56 -7.61 9.76
C ASN A 114 -11.20 -6.65 10.78
N GLN A 115 -10.47 -6.20 11.80
CA GLN A 115 -11.01 -5.25 12.78
C GLN A 115 -11.53 -3.98 12.07
N HIS A 116 -12.74 -3.52 12.42
CA HIS A 116 -13.42 -2.38 11.77
C HIS A 116 -13.84 -2.57 10.31
N TRP A 117 -13.83 -3.80 9.78
CA TRP A 117 -14.45 -4.13 8.49
C TRP A 117 -15.90 -4.56 8.69
N ASN A 118 -16.84 -3.89 8.01
CA ASN A 118 -18.25 -4.27 7.94
C ASN A 118 -18.64 -4.41 6.45
N PRO A 119 -19.03 -5.60 5.98
CA PRO A 119 -19.37 -5.84 4.57
C PRO A 119 -20.56 -5.04 4.07
#